data_AF-A0A238J4T3-F1
#
_entry.id   AF-A0A238J4T3-F1
#
_cell.length_a   1.000
_cell.length_b   1.000
_cell.length_c   1.000
_cell.angle_alpha   90.00
_cell.angle_beta   90.00
_cell.angle_gamma   90.00
#
_symmetry.space_group_name_H-M   'P 1'
#
loop_
_entity.id
_entity.type
_entity.pdbx_description
1 polymer ?
#
loop_
_entity_poly.entity_id
_entity_poly.type
_entity_poly.pdbx_seq_one_letter_code
_entity_poly.pdbx_strand_id
1 'polypeptide(L)'
;MPQDWILGLLGGAMIGLAAAAYLLINGRVMGASGIIGSLVDRSAKENATERAAFLVGLVLFPGAAAFATGTGDTHVSGNLVLVALAGLLVGVGTRIANGCTSGHGVCGISRLSLRGIVATVFYIGAGGLSVVVFRHLLGWV
;
A
#
# COMPACT_ATOMS: atom_id res chain seq x y z
N MET A 1 15.53 21.08 -13.96
CA MET A 1 14.64 20.64 -12.85
C MET A 1 15.30 19.46 -12.18
N PRO A 2 15.19 19.29 -10.85
CA PRO A 2 15.79 18.13 -10.20
C PRO A 2 15.09 16.88 -10.73
N GLN A 3 15.87 15.91 -11.23
CA GLN A 3 15.35 14.71 -11.92
C GLN A 3 14.37 13.92 -11.03
N ASP A 4 14.55 13.98 -9.71
CA ASP A 4 13.70 13.33 -8.72
C ASP A 4 12.24 13.78 -8.77
N TRP A 5 11.99 15.06 -9.09
CA TRP A 5 10.63 15.61 -9.16
C TRP A 5 9.89 15.08 -10.38
N ILE A 6 10.62 14.91 -11.49
CA ILE A 6 10.09 14.35 -12.73
C ILE A 6 9.77 12.87 -12.53
N LEU A 7 10.68 12.12 -11.91
CA LEU A 7 10.46 10.70 -11.59
C LEU A 7 9.30 10.51 -10.61
N GLY A 8 9.18 11.36 -9.58
CA GLY A 8 8.06 11.35 -8.66
C GLY A 8 6.72 11.63 -9.34
N LEU A 9 6.67 12.63 -10.22
CA LEU A 9 5.47 12.95 -10.99
C LEU A 9 5.08 11.82 -11.94
N LEU A 10 6.05 11.25 -12.67
CA LEU A 10 5.83 10.12 -13.57
C LEU A 10 5.32 8.89 -12.81
N GLY A 11 5.94 8.54 -11.69
CA GLY A 11 5.50 7.44 -10.83
C GLY A 11 4.09 7.65 -10.29
N GLY A 12 3.79 8.87 -9.82
CA GLY A 12 2.44 9.23 -9.37
C GLY A 12 1.40 9.13 -10.49
N ALA A 13 1.72 9.61 -11.69
CA ALA A 13 0.86 9.50 -12.85
C ALA A 13 0.62 8.03 -13.24
N MET A 14 1.65 7.17 -13.22
CA MET A 14 1.51 5.74 -13.48
C MET A 14 0.59 5.05 -12.47
N ILE A 15 0.77 5.30 -11.18
CA ILE A 15 -0.09 4.72 -10.13
C ILE A 15 -1.53 5.22 -10.27
N GLY A 16 -1.72 6.52 -10.52
CA GLY A 16 -3.03 7.13 -10.71
C GLY A 16 -3.77 6.55 -11.92
N LEU A 17 -3.09 6.42 -13.06
CA LEU A 17 -3.65 5.81 -14.27
C LEU A 17 -3.99 4.34 -14.06
N ALA A 18 -3.11 3.57 -13.40
CA ALA A 18 -3.39 2.17 -13.07
C ALA A 18 -4.61 2.03 -12.16
N ALA A 19 -4.73 2.88 -11.13
CA ALA A 19 -5.88 2.90 -10.22
C ALA A 19 -7.19 3.30 -10.94
N ALA A 20 -7.12 4.28 -11.85
CA ALA A 20 -8.27 4.69 -12.67
C ALA A 20 -8.70 3.60 -13.64
N ALA A 21 -7.75 2.96 -14.33
CA ALA A 21 -8.02 1.84 -15.22
C ALA A 21 -8.67 0.67 -14.46
N TYR A 22 -8.15 0.31 -13.28
CA TYR A 22 -8.75 -0.72 -12.44
C TYR A 22 -10.19 -0.38 -12.03
N LEU A 23 -10.44 0.89 -11.66
CA LEU A 23 -11.78 1.36 -11.32
C LEU A 23 -12.75 1.31 -12.50
N LEU A 24 -12.30 1.70 -13.71
CA LEU A 24 -13.14 1.75 -14.91
C LEU A 24 -13.41 0.36 -15.50
N ILE A 25 -12.41 -0.53 -15.48
CA ILE A 25 -12.52 -1.88 -16.06
C ILE A 25 -13.30 -2.81 -15.11
N ASN A 26 -12.93 -2.83 -13.84
CA ASN A 26 -13.51 -3.78 -12.87
C ASN A 26 -14.68 -3.17 -12.08
N GLY A 27 -14.97 -1.87 -12.25
CA GLY A 27 -16.04 -1.17 -11.51
C GLY A 27 -15.77 -1.05 -10.01
N ARG A 28 -14.54 -1.31 -9.56
CA ARG A 28 -14.18 -1.46 -8.13
C ARG A 28 -12.97 -0.63 -7.77
N VAL A 29 -12.98 -0.14 -6.53
CA VAL A 29 -11.85 0.60 -5.97
C VAL A 29 -10.64 -0.31 -5.79
N MET A 30 -9.48 0.12 -6.30
CA MET A 30 -8.21 -0.58 -6.08
C MET A 30 -7.85 -0.55 -4.58
N GLY A 31 -7.64 -1.73 -3.97
CA GLY A 31 -7.24 -1.84 -2.57
C GLY A 31 -6.68 -3.22 -2.22
N ALA A 32 -5.39 -3.30 -1.96
CA ALA A 32 -4.68 -4.56 -1.74
C ALA A 32 -5.27 -5.40 -0.60
N SER A 33 -5.49 -4.83 0.59
CA SER A 33 -6.06 -5.57 1.74
C SER A 33 -7.49 -6.06 1.48
N GLY A 34 -8.27 -5.32 0.70
CA GLY A 34 -9.63 -5.73 0.31
C GLY A 34 -9.60 -6.88 -0.69
N ILE A 35 -8.68 -6.83 -1.66
CA ILE A 35 -8.45 -7.89 -2.63
C ILE A 35 -8.01 -9.18 -1.92
N ILE A 36 -6.99 -9.11 -1.06
CA ILE A 36 -6.50 -10.24 -0.26
C ILE A 36 -7.63 -10.80 0.61
N GLY A 37 -8.33 -9.94 1.36
CA GLY A 37 -9.43 -10.36 2.22
C GLY A 37 -10.53 -11.08 1.46
N SER A 38 -10.89 -10.60 0.27
CA SER A 38 -11.93 -11.22 -0.54
C SER A 38 -11.54 -12.57 -1.17
N LEU A 39 -10.23 -12.81 -1.37
CA LEU A 39 -9.69 -14.10 -1.81
C LEU A 39 -9.69 -15.10 -0.64
N VAL A 40 -9.28 -14.64 0.55
CA VAL A 40 -9.30 -15.46 1.78
C VAL A 40 -10.72 -15.84 2.18
N ASP A 41 -11.63 -14.86 2.21
CA ASP A 41 -13.04 -15.05 2.56
C ASP A 41 -13.83 -15.79 1.43
N ARG A 42 -13.17 -16.16 0.32
CA ARG A 42 -13.74 -16.78 -0.90
C ARG A 42 -14.96 -16.06 -1.50
N SER A 43 -15.18 -14.80 -1.14
CA SER A 43 -16.24 -13.96 -1.69
C SER A 43 -15.96 -13.50 -3.13
N ALA A 44 -14.74 -13.73 -3.63
CA ALA A 44 -14.28 -13.30 -4.95
C ALA A 44 -14.58 -14.26 -6.11
N LYS A 45 -15.56 -15.19 -6.00
CA LYS A 45 -15.70 -16.33 -6.94
C LYS A 45 -15.67 -15.98 -8.44
N GLU A 46 -16.29 -14.88 -8.86
CA GLU A 46 -16.33 -14.49 -10.28
C GLU A 46 -15.07 -13.73 -10.77
N ASN A 47 -14.31 -13.10 -9.87
CA ASN A 47 -13.15 -12.25 -10.22
C ASN A 47 -11.86 -12.69 -9.54
N ALA A 48 -11.80 -13.93 -9.04
CA ALA A 48 -10.67 -14.45 -8.27
C ALA A 48 -9.38 -14.43 -9.10
N THR A 49 -9.46 -14.78 -10.39
CA THR A 49 -8.32 -14.79 -11.31
C THR A 49 -7.72 -13.40 -11.50
N GLU A 50 -8.55 -12.39 -11.74
CA GLU A 50 -8.09 -11.00 -11.92
C GLU A 50 -7.47 -10.45 -10.63
N ARG A 51 -8.08 -10.76 -9.48
CA ARG A 51 -7.59 -10.36 -8.16
C ARG A 51 -6.26 -11.01 -7.82
N ALA A 52 -6.12 -12.30 -8.12
CA ALA A 52 -4.87 -13.01 -7.97
C ALA A 52 -3.80 -12.46 -8.92
N ALA A 53 -4.14 -12.22 -10.19
CA ALA A 53 -3.23 -11.64 -11.18
C ALA A 53 -2.73 -10.25 -10.74
N PHE A 54 -3.59 -9.41 -10.17
CA PHE A 54 -3.20 -8.12 -9.60
C PHE A 54 -2.20 -8.27 -8.45
N LEU A 55 -2.45 -9.18 -7.50
CA LEU A 55 -1.54 -9.42 -6.37
C LEU A 55 -0.21 -10.02 -6.82
N VAL A 56 -0.25 -10.95 -7.77
CA VAL A 56 0.94 -11.55 -8.37
C VAL A 56 1.75 -10.49 -9.09
N GLY A 57 1.12 -9.64 -9.90
CA GLY A 57 1.78 -8.52 -10.58
C GLY A 57 2.40 -7.52 -9.60
N LEU A 58 1.69 -7.20 -8.50
CA LEU A 58 2.17 -6.31 -7.44
C LEU A 58 3.47 -6.79 -6.79
N VAL A 59 3.67 -8.11 -6.69
CA VAL A 59 4.89 -8.70 -6.08
C VAL A 59 5.96 -8.98 -7.13
N LEU A 60 5.57 -9.60 -8.25
CA LEU A 60 6.51 -10.03 -9.29
C LEU A 60 7.16 -8.86 -10.02
N PHE A 61 6.41 -7.80 -10.33
CA PHE A 61 6.96 -6.68 -11.10
C PHE A 61 8.10 -5.96 -10.36
N PRO A 62 7.93 -5.47 -9.11
CA PRO A 62 9.04 -4.88 -8.37
C PRO A 62 10.13 -5.90 -8.03
N GLY A 63 9.79 -7.18 -7.80
CA GLY A 63 10.77 -8.24 -7.58
C GLY A 63 11.67 -8.49 -8.80
N ALA A 64 11.10 -8.56 -10.00
CA ALA A 64 11.83 -8.70 -11.24
C ALA A 64 12.67 -7.44 -11.56
N ALA A 65 12.12 -6.26 -11.29
CA ALA A 65 12.86 -5.00 -11.42
C ALA A 65 14.08 -4.99 -10.48
N ALA A 66 13.90 -5.37 -9.20
CA ALA A 66 14.99 -5.46 -8.24
C ALA A 66 16.07 -6.48 -8.67
N PHE A 67 15.69 -7.57 -9.33
CA PHE A 67 16.65 -8.54 -9.87
C PHE A 67 17.45 -7.95 -11.04
N ALA A 68 16.83 -7.12 -11.89
CA ALA A 68 17.46 -6.52 -13.06
C ALA A 68 18.32 -5.29 -12.74
N THR A 69 17.87 -4.43 -11.83
CA THR A 69 18.53 -3.15 -11.51
C THR A 69 19.30 -3.17 -10.18
N GLY A 70 19.20 -4.25 -9.43
CA GLY A 70 19.64 -4.31 -8.03
C GLY A 70 18.60 -3.74 -7.06
N THR A 71 18.69 -4.14 -5.79
CA THR A 71 17.91 -3.57 -4.70
C THR A 71 18.55 -2.26 -4.23
N GLY A 72 17.78 -1.18 -4.11
CA GLY A 72 18.25 0.02 -3.42
C GLY A 72 18.48 -0.25 -1.92
N ASP A 73 19.23 0.61 -1.24
CA ASP A 73 19.54 0.49 0.20
C ASP A 73 18.26 0.46 1.04
N THR A 74 17.79 -0.76 1.31
CA THR A 74 16.58 -0.99 2.07
C THR A 74 16.98 -1.01 3.55
N HIS A 75 16.81 0.12 4.22
CA HIS A 75 17.15 0.30 5.65
C HIS A 75 16.13 -0.43 6.56
N VAL A 76 15.92 -1.71 6.31
CA VAL A 76 15.02 -2.56 7.09
C VAL A 76 15.75 -3.02 8.34
N SER A 77 15.05 -3.04 9.48
CA SER A 77 15.60 -3.60 10.72
C SER A 77 16.00 -5.07 10.53
N GLY A 78 17.20 -5.44 10.97
CA GLY A 78 17.64 -6.85 10.97
C GLY A 78 16.84 -7.75 11.92
N ASN A 79 15.99 -7.17 12.77
CA ASN A 79 15.12 -7.92 13.67
C ASN A 79 13.86 -8.42 12.94
N LEU A 80 13.90 -9.66 12.47
CA LEU A 80 12.78 -10.28 11.76
C LEU A 80 11.50 -10.38 12.61
N VAL A 81 11.62 -10.50 13.94
CA VAL A 81 10.46 -10.53 14.85
C VAL A 81 9.75 -9.19 14.85
N LEU A 82 10.50 -8.08 14.85
CA LEU A 82 9.95 -6.74 14.75
C LEU A 82 9.21 -6.54 13.43
N VAL A 83 9.80 -6.99 12.31
CA VAL A 83 9.19 -6.91 10.98
C VAL A 83 7.90 -7.74 10.91
N ALA A 84 7.92 -8.96 11.45
CA ALA A 84 6.74 -9.82 11.48
C ALA A 84 5.61 -9.22 12.34
N LEU A 85 5.93 -8.69 13.51
CA LEU A 85 4.96 -8.00 14.39
C LEU A 85 4.39 -6.75 13.72
N ALA A 86 5.23 -5.94 13.07
CA ALA A 86 4.79 -4.77 12.33
C ALA A 86 3.83 -5.16 11.19
N GLY A 87 4.18 -6.20 10.41
CA GLY A 87 3.31 -6.73 9.35
C GLY A 87 1.96 -7.22 9.88
N LEU A 88 1.95 -7.93 11.01
CA LEU A 88 0.72 -8.40 11.65
C LEU A 88 -0.16 -7.23 12.13
N LEU A 89 0.43 -6.25 12.82
CA LEU A 89 -0.26 -5.05 13.28
C LEU A 89 -0.89 -4.26 12.12
N VAL A 90 -0.14 -4.08 11.02
CA VAL A 90 -0.65 -3.43 9.81
C VAL A 90 -1.77 -4.26 9.18
N GLY A 91 -1.63 -5.59 9.09
CA GLY A 91 -2.65 -6.49 8.57
C GLY A 91 -3.97 -6.39 9.35
N VAL A 92 -3.90 -6.49 10.68
CA VAL A 92 -5.06 -6.34 11.58
C VAL A 92 -5.66 -4.95 11.45
N GLY A 93 -4.84 -3.90 11.48
CA GLY A 93 -5.31 -2.51 11.35
C GLY A 93 -6.05 -2.24 10.05
N THR A 94 -5.53 -2.72 8.91
CA THR A 94 -6.20 -2.55 7.60
C THR A 94 -7.50 -3.34 7.49
N ARG A 95 -7.65 -4.47 8.19
CA ARG A 95 -8.92 -5.20 8.27
C ARG A 95 -9.94 -4.46 9.13
N ILE A 96 -9.55 -3.95 10.30
CA ILE A 96 -10.44 -3.17 11.18
C ILE A 96 -10.91 -1.88 10.47
N ALA A 97 -10.00 -1.19 9.77
CA ALA A 97 -10.33 0.02 9.00
C ALA A 97 -11.15 -0.26 7.73
N ASN A 98 -11.36 -1.54 7.38
CA ASN A 98 -11.96 -1.98 6.12
C ASN A 98 -11.35 -1.27 4.90
N GLY A 99 -10.01 -1.29 4.84
CA GLY A 99 -9.23 -0.71 3.74
C GLY A 99 -7.77 -0.44 4.12
N CYS A 100 -6.99 -0.04 3.12
CA CYS A 100 -5.55 0.15 3.22
C CYS A 100 -5.14 1.47 2.55
N THR A 101 -3.85 1.78 2.56
CA THR A 101 -3.28 3.01 1.98
C THR A 101 -3.64 3.20 0.50
N SER A 102 -3.63 2.14 -0.31
CA SER A 102 -4.07 2.22 -1.72
C SER A 102 -5.56 2.55 -1.87
N GLY A 103 -6.41 1.98 -1.01
CA GLY A 103 -7.86 2.18 -1.06
C GLY A 103 -8.32 3.53 -0.50
N HIS A 104 -7.86 3.90 0.70
CA HIS A 104 -8.25 5.13 1.39
C HIS A 104 -7.42 6.34 0.95
N GLY A 105 -6.11 6.16 0.80
CA GLY A 105 -5.18 7.21 0.40
C GLY A 105 -5.28 7.50 -1.09
N VAL A 106 -4.76 6.60 -1.93
CA VAL A 106 -4.67 6.84 -3.38
C VAL A 106 -6.06 7.00 -3.99
N CYS A 107 -6.91 5.98 -3.91
CA CYS A 107 -8.23 6.03 -4.54
C CYS A 107 -9.26 6.85 -3.76
N GLY A 108 -9.19 6.83 -2.42
CA GLY A 108 -10.19 7.45 -1.56
C GLY A 108 -10.10 8.97 -1.54
N ILE A 109 -8.89 9.54 -1.48
CA ILE A 109 -8.68 11.00 -1.57
C ILE A 109 -9.01 11.48 -2.98
N SER A 110 -8.60 10.75 -4.03
CA SER A 110 -8.89 11.12 -5.42
C SER A 110 -10.38 11.21 -5.74
N ARG A 111 -11.23 10.45 -5.03
CA ARG A 111 -12.71 10.52 -5.15
C ARG A 111 -13.35 11.44 -4.11
N LEU A 112 -12.58 12.26 -3.39
CA LEU A 112 -13.06 13.17 -2.35
C LEU A 112 -13.88 12.47 -1.26
N SER A 113 -13.56 11.21 -0.95
CA SER A 113 -14.29 10.47 0.08
C SER A 113 -13.84 10.90 1.48
N LEU A 114 -14.78 11.38 2.30
CA LEU A 114 -14.48 11.80 3.68
C LEU A 114 -13.87 10.66 4.50
N ARG A 115 -14.39 9.43 4.34
CA ARG A 115 -13.84 8.21 4.96
C ARG A 115 -12.38 7.98 4.58
N GLY A 116 -12.02 8.18 3.30
CA GLY A 116 -10.66 8.03 2.79
C GLY A 116 -9.70 9.05 3.35
N ILE A 117 -10.12 10.31 3.38
CA ILE A 117 -9.33 11.43 3.90
C ILE A 117 -9.05 11.24 5.39
N VAL A 118 -10.10 10.98 6.19
CA VAL A 118 -9.97 10.80 7.64
C VAL A 118 -9.07 9.61 7.96
N ALA A 119 -9.28 8.45 7.33
CA ALA A 119 -8.42 7.29 7.54
C ALA A 119 -6.95 7.60 7.20
N THR A 120 -6.71 8.37 6.13
CA THR A 120 -5.36 8.77 5.72
C THR A 120 -4.67 9.66 6.74
N VAL A 121 -5.37 10.66 7.27
CA VAL A 121 -4.83 11.55 8.31
C VAL A 121 -4.43 10.74 9.55
N PHE A 122 -5.28 9.80 9.99
CA PHE A 122 -4.98 8.99 11.17
C PHE A 122 -3.79 8.06 10.97
N TYR A 123 -3.70 7.32 9.86
CA TYR A 123 -2.57 6.40 9.69
C TYR A 123 -1.24 7.14 9.43
N ILE A 124 -1.26 8.25 8.68
CA ILE A 124 -0.06 9.08 8.48
C ILE A 124 0.36 9.71 9.81
N GLY A 125 -0.59 10.25 10.57
CA GLY A 125 -0.35 10.82 11.90
C GLY A 125 0.22 9.79 12.87
N ALA A 126 -0.35 8.58 12.92
CA ALA A 126 0.16 7.48 13.74
C ALA A 126 1.57 7.04 13.31
N GLY A 127 1.85 6.98 12.01
CA GLY A 127 3.19 6.70 11.49
C GLY A 127 4.21 7.75 11.89
N GLY A 128 3.89 9.04 11.71
CA GLY A 128 4.74 10.15 12.13
C GLY A 128 4.99 10.15 13.64
N LEU A 129 3.94 9.96 14.45
CA LEU A 129 4.06 9.85 15.91
C LEU A 129 4.93 8.65 16.31
N SER A 130 4.77 7.51 15.63
CA SER A 130 5.60 6.32 15.87
C SER A 130 7.08 6.62 15.62
N VAL A 131 7.41 7.31 14.52
CA VAL A 131 8.80 7.72 14.25
C VAL A 131 9.32 8.66 15.35
N VAL A 132 8.55 9.67 15.77
CA VAL A 132 8.97 10.58 16.85
C VAL A 132 9.23 9.82 18.16
N VAL A 133 8.33 8.90 18.52
CA VAL A 133 8.45 8.14 19.77
C VAL A 133 9.62 7.15 19.71
N PHE A 134 9.68 6.29 18.69
CA PHE A 134 10.66 5.21 18.65
C PHE A 134 12.06 5.68 18.25
N ARG A 135 12.17 6.63 17.31
CA ARG A 135 13.46 7.14 16.83
C ARG A 135 14.02 8.25 17.72
N HIS A 136 13.20 9.24 18.10
CA HIS A 136 13.70 10.43 18.79
C HIS A 136 13.62 10.37 20.31
N LEU A 137 12.56 9.75 20.88
CA LEU A 137 12.42 9.68 22.35
C LEU A 137 13.09 8.43 22.94
N LEU A 138 12.90 7.27 22.30
CA LEU A 138 13.38 5.99 22.81
C LEU A 138 14.75 5.57 22.23
N GLY A 139 15.14 6.09 21.06
CA GLY A 139 16.39 5.73 20.38
C GLY A 139 16.47 4.24 19.99
N TRP A 140 15.33 3.59 19.78
CA TRP A 140 15.23 2.15 19.49
C TRP A 140 15.55 1.79 18.04
N VAL A 141 15.50 2.78 17.13
CA VAL A 141 15.69 2.65 15.68
C VAL A 141 16.51 3.82 15.16
#